data_AF-A0A800IEJ2-F1
#
_entry.id   AF-A0A800IEJ2-F1
#
_cell.length_a   1.000
_cell.length_b   1.000
_cell.length_c   1.000
_cell.angle_alpha   90.00
_cell.angle_beta   90.00
_cell.angle_gamma   90.00
#
_symmetry.space_group_name_H-M   'P 1'
#
loop_
_entity.id
_entity.type
_entity.pdbx_description
1 polymer ?
#
loop_
_entity_poly.entity_id
_entity_poly.type
_entity_poly.pdbx_seq_one_letter_code
_entity_poly.pdbx_strand_id
1 'polypeptide(L)'
;MTHDTDPFHDIRPYNDDEVRPVIYALIHNKELLDVLGRFKFPRTKSLLGPAMNPLVRWALKREFEGVDTVFAWQKIISKYMGKTLKRTVSQLTYSGLEYLQSGKGYLFISNHRDITMDPALVSYGLEQNGLETPRVAIGDNLLQKPYVSDIMRLNKSFVVKRSATGIREKMKSYMDLSSYIDQSVHT
;
A
#
# COMPACT_ATOMS: atom_id res chain seq x y z
N MET A 1 -15.50 -2.91 26.24
CA MET A 1 -15.83 -2.33 24.93
C MET A 1 -15.36 -3.34 23.90
N THR A 2 -16.28 -3.84 23.10
CA THR A 2 -16.13 -5.03 22.26
C THR A 2 -15.09 -4.80 21.17
N HIS A 3 -13.84 -5.19 21.42
CA HIS A 3 -12.99 -5.68 20.33
C HIS A 3 -13.66 -6.98 19.88
N ASP A 4 -14.63 -6.85 18.98
CA ASP A 4 -15.01 -7.95 18.11
C ASP A 4 -13.68 -8.43 17.50
N THR A 5 -13.29 -9.66 17.82
CA THR A 5 -11.95 -10.17 17.51
C THR A 5 -11.84 -10.29 16.00
N ASP A 6 -11.39 -9.21 15.36
CA ASP A 6 -11.11 -9.14 13.94
C ASP A 6 -10.15 -10.28 13.57
N PRO A 7 -10.66 -11.36 12.95
CA PRO A 7 -9.90 -12.58 12.76
C PRO A 7 -8.78 -12.39 11.73
N PHE A 8 -8.82 -11.29 10.96
CA PHE A 8 -7.90 -11.01 9.87
C PHE A 8 -6.92 -9.88 10.21
N HIS A 9 -6.94 -9.33 11.43
CA HIS A 9 -6.10 -8.19 11.85
C HIS A 9 -4.62 -8.32 11.44
N ASP A 10 -4.05 -9.53 11.53
CA ASP A 10 -2.66 -9.82 11.16
C ASP A 10 -2.35 -9.70 9.67
N ILE A 11 -3.35 -9.93 8.81
CA ILE A 11 -3.16 -10.05 7.38
C ILE A 11 -3.87 -8.95 6.59
N ARG A 12 -4.93 -8.35 7.11
CA ARG A 12 -5.71 -7.37 6.35
C ARG A 12 -4.98 -6.02 6.21
N PRO A 13 -5.38 -5.20 5.23
CA PRO A 13 -4.97 -3.81 5.16
C PRO A 13 -5.45 -2.99 6.35
N TYR A 14 -4.94 -1.77 6.48
CA TYR A 14 -5.44 -0.84 7.49
C TYR A 14 -6.87 -0.39 7.19
N ASN A 15 -7.61 -0.13 8.26
CA ASN A 15 -8.86 0.60 8.27
C ASN A 15 -8.60 2.10 8.50
N ASP A 16 -9.60 2.95 8.24
CA ASP A 16 -9.44 4.40 8.31
C ASP A 16 -9.03 4.89 9.71
N ASP A 17 -9.50 4.24 10.78
CA ASP A 17 -9.14 4.56 12.16
C ASP A 17 -7.66 4.29 12.50
N GLU A 18 -7.00 3.41 11.75
CA GLU A 18 -5.58 3.06 11.91
C GLU A 18 -4.65 4.01 11.12
N VAL A 19 -5.18 4.81 10.19
CA VAL A 19 -4.36 5.62 9.26
C VAL A 19 -3.56 6.70 9.97
N ARG A 20 -4.20 7.47 10.87
CA ARG A 20 -3.54 8.59 11.55
C ARG A 20 -2.33 8.16 12.41
N PRO A 21 -2.44 7.13 13.28
CA PRO A 21 -1.29 6.60 14.01
C PRO A 21 -0.16 6.10 13.10
N VAL A 22 -0.50 5.41 12.01
CA VAL A 22 0.49 4.85 11.08
C VAL A 22 1.24 5.98 10.35
N ILE A 23 0.54 6.98 9.83
CA ILE A 23 1.17 8.16 9.19
C ILE A 23 2.09 8.87 10.19
N TYR A 24 1.65 9.03 11.44
CA TYR A 24 2.50 9.59 12.48
C TYR A 24 3.78 8.76 12.66
N ALA A 25 3.70 7.44 12.77
CA ALA A 25 4.89 6.59 12.87
C ALA A 25 5.82 6.74 11.65
N LEU A 26 5.26 6.78 10.43
CA LEU A 26 6.01 6.93 9.19
C LEU A 26 6.81 8.25 9.15
N ILE A 27 6.20 9.40 9.47
CA ILE A 27 6.89 10.69 9.42
C ILE A 27 7.98 10.86 10.51
N HIS A 28 7.99 9.99 11.53
CA HIS A 28 9.02 9.95 12.57
C HIS A 28 10.08 8.86 12.35
N ASN A 29 9.89 8.00 11.34
CA ASN A 29 10.84 6.94 11.04
C ASN A 29 12.11 7.51 10.38
N LYS A 30 13.22 7.50 11.12
CA LYS A 30 14.50 8.06 10.67
C LYS A 30 15.00 7.43 9.36
N GLU A 31 14.88 6.11 9.24
CA GLU A 31 15.33 5.38 8.05
C GLU A 31 14.51 5.77 6.82
N LEU A 32 13.18 5.89 6.95
CA LEU A 32 12.32 6.35 5.87
C LEU A 32 12.65 7.78 5.45
N LEU A 33 12.78 8.70 6.41
CA LEU A 33 13.21 10.08 6.15
C LEU A 33 14.55 10.11 5.42
N ASP A 34 15.46 9.21 5.81
CA ASP A 34 16.77 9.13 5.20
C ASP A 34 16.72 8.68 3.75
N VAL A 35 15.94 7.64 3.44
CA VAL A 35 15.72 7.12 2.10
C VAL A 35 15.05 8.18 1.22
N LEU A 36 13.97 8.81 1.70
CA LEU A 36 13.25 9.85 0.97
C LEU A 36 14.12 11.08 0.70
N GLY A 37 14.95 11.48 1.66
CA GLY A 37 15.91 12.57 1.50
C GLY A 37 16.93 12.28 0.39
N ARG A 38 17.46 11.04 0.32
CA ARG A 38 18.39 10.63 -0.75
C ARG A 38 17.72 10.64 -2.11
N PHE A 39 16.48 10.16 -2.18
CA PHE A 39 15.72 10.08 -3.43
C PHE A 39 15.32 11.46 -3.97
N LYS A 40 14.80 12.36 -3.13
CA LYS A 40 14.37 13.71 -3.56
C LYS A 40 15.53 14.68 -3.75
N PHE A 41 16.61 14.55 -2.98
CA PHE A 41 17.71 15.50 -2.92
C PHE A 41 19.08 14.80 -3.01
N PRO A 42 19.34 14.05 -4.11
CA PRO A 42 20.54 13.20 -4.21
C PRO A 42 21.84 14.01 -4.09
N ARG A 43 21.90 15.21 -4.68
CA ARG A 43 23.09 16.09 -4.64
C ARG A 43 23.26 16.81 -3.30
N THR A 44 22.16 17.28 -2.71
CA THR A 44 22.16 18.11 -1.49
C THR A 44 22.36 17.29 -0.22
N LYS A 45 21.89 16.04 -0.16
CA LYS A 45 22.13 15.16 1.00
C LYS A 45 23.56 14.66 1.10
N SER A 46 24.30 14.58 -0.01
CA SER A 46 25.75 14.31 0.03
C SER A 46 26.53 15.39 0.78
N LEU A 47 25.98 16.61 0.87
CA LEU A 47 26.62 17.76 1.52
C LEU A 47 26.11 17.97 2.96
N LEU A 48 24.81 17.85 3.19
CA LEU A 48 24.15 18.19 4.46
C LEU A 48 23.80 16.98 5.35
N GLY A 49 23.93 15.76 4.83
CA GLY A 49 23.76 14.53 5.61
C GLY A 49 22.41 14.45 6.37
N PRO A 50 22.41 13.99 7.64
CA PRO A 50 21.20 13.86 8.47
C PRO A 50 20.50 15.20 8.80
N ALA A 51 21.16 16.34 8.60
CA ALA A 51 20.59 17.65 8.92
C ALA A 51 19.40 18.02 8.01
N MET A 52 19.19 17.30 6.91
CA MET A 52 18.04 17.46 6.03
C MET A 52 16.75 16.80 6.57
N ASN A 53 16.86 15.88 7.54
CA ASN A 53 15.72 15.09 8.02
C ASN A 53 14.59 15.94 8.63
N PRO A 54 14.85 17.03 9.39
CA PRO A 54 13.80 17.95 9.85
C PRO A 54 13.01 18.60 8.70
N LEU A 55 13.68 18.98 7.61
CA LEU A 55 13.03 19.59 6.44
C LEU A 55 12.15 18.57 5.71
N VAL A 56 12.67 17.35 5.50
CA VAL A 56 11.91 16.25 4.89
C VAL A 56 10.68 15.94 5.74
N ARG A 57 10.84 15.84 7.06
CA ARG A 57 9.74 15.60 8.00
C ARG A 57 8.69 16.71 7.96
N TRP A 58 9.11 17.98 7.93
CA TRP A 58 8.20 19.12 7.80
C TRP A 58 7.39 19.05 6.49
N ALA A 59 8.05 18.75 5.37
CA ALA A 59 7.39 18.60 4.09
C ALA A 59 6.37 17.44 4.08
N LEU A 60 6.72 16.28 4.67
CA LEU A 60 5.81 15.15 4.80
C LEU A 60 4.63 15.45 5.73
N LYS A 61 4.87 16.14 6.85
CA LYS A 61 3.80 16.54 7.77
C LYS A 61 2.76 17.40 7.04
N ARG A 62 3.20 18.35 6.22
CA ARG A 62 2.32 19.20 5.41
C ARG A 62 1.59 18.42 4.31
N GLU A 63 2.28 17.49 3.65
CA GLU A 63 1.66 16.66 2.60
C GLU A 63 0.57 15.74 3.17
N PHE A 64 0.74 15.25 4.40
CA PHE A 64 -0.16 14.28 5.05
C PHE A 64 -1.10 14.89 6.11
N GLU A 65 -1.13 16.21 6.27
CA GLU A 65 -1.92 16.90 7.30
C GLU A 65 -3.42 16.58 7.21
N GLY A 66 -3.95 16.45 6.00
CA GLY A 66 -5.35 16.12 5.72
C GLY A 66 -5.63 14.64 5.46
N VAL A 67 -4.69 13.73 5.74
CA VAL A 67 -4.88 12.29 5.44
C VAL A 67 -5.33 11.57 6.69
N ASP A 68 -6.59 11.22 6.71
CA ASP A 68 -7.28 10.49 7.79
C ASP A 68 -7.90 9.17 7.32
N THR A 69 -7.98 8.92 6.02
CA THR A 69 -8.56 7.70 5.44
C THR A 69 -7.58 7.00 4.50
N VAL A 70 -7.77 5.70 4.31
CA VAL A 70 -7.06 4.87 3.33
C VAL A 70 -7.26 5.45 1.93
N PHE A 71 -8.48 5.91 1.64
CA PHE A 71 -8.79 6.58 0.37
C PHE A 71 -7.95 7.86 0.18
N ALA A 72 -7.89 8.74 1.19
CA ALA A 72 -7.09 9.96 1.11
C ALA A 72 -5.59 9.64 0.91
N TRP A 73 -5.07 8.60 1.56
CA TRP A 73 -3.71 8.12 1.34
C TRP A 73 -3.51 7.66 -0.11
N GLN A 74 -4.37 6.79 -0.63
CA GLN A 74 -4.29 6.27 -1.99
C GLN A 74 -4.41 7.38 -3.05
N LYS A 75 -5.20 8.44 -2.80
CA LYS A 75 -5.27 9.62 -3.67
C LYS A 75 -3.93 10.35 -3.78
N ILE A 76 -3.18 10.46 -2.68
CA ILE A 76 -1.82 11.02 -2.73
C ILE A 76 -0.90 10.12 -3.57
N ILE A 77 -0.94 8.81 -3.34
CA ILE A 77 -0.12 7.86 -4.10
C ILE A 77 -0.46 7.91 -5.59
N SER A 78 -1.75 7.95 -5.95
CA SER A 78 -2.21 8.10 -7.34
C SER A 78 -1.71 9.39 -7.98
N LYS A 79 -1.78 10.53 -7.27
CA LYS A 79 -1.23 11.82 -7.74
C LYS A 79 0.26 11.72 -8.08
N TYR A 80 1.05 11.03 -7.25
CA TYR A 80 2.48 10.81 -7.54
C TYR A 80 2.69 9.83 -8.68
N MET A 81 1.90 8.75 -8.73
CA MET A 81 1.94 7.78 -9.83
C MET A 81 1.67 8.45 -11.18
N GLY A 82 0.59 9.23 -11.29
CA GLY A 82 0.26 9.97 -12.52
C GLY A 82 1.37 10.93 -12.97
N LYS A 83 2.10 11.57 -12.04
CA LYS A 83 3.28 12.39 -12.38
C LYS A 83 4.43 11.55 -12.94
N THR A 84 4.68 10.38 -12.36
CA THR A 84 5.73 9.46 -12.82
C THR A 84 5.39 8.91 -14.20
N LEU A 85 4.17 8.38 -14.38
CA LEU A 85 3.72 7.80 -15.64
C LEU A 85 3.83 8.80 -16.79
N LYS A 86 3.41 10.05 -16.59
CA LYS A 86 3.55 11.14 -17.59
C LYS A 86 4.99 11.40 -18.05
N ARG A 87 5.98 11.05 -17.24
CA ARG A 87 7.41 11.27 -17.53
C ARG A 87 8.11 10.03 -18.07
N THR A 88 7.65 8.84 -17.69
CA THR A 88 8.40 7.59 -17.89
C THR A 88 7.71 6.59 -18.80
N VAL A 89 6.41 6.75 -19.07
CA VAL A 89 5.62 5.80 -19.85
C VAL A 89 5.17 6.45 -21.14
N SER A 90 5.55 5.86 -22.28
CA SER A 90 5.15 6.35 -23.60
C SER A 90 3.66 6.12 -23.87
N GLN A 91 3.13 4.96 -23.49
CA GLN A 91 1.73 4.61 -23.67
C GLN A 91 1.28 3.65 -22.57
N LEU A 92 0.10 3.92 -22.02
CA LEU A 92 -0.61 3.06 -21.07
C LEU A 92 -2.08 3.02 -21.47
N THR A 93 -2.63 1.82 -21.59
CA THR A 93 -4.02 1.61 -22.00
C THR A 93 -4.71 0.66 -21.03
N TYR A 94 -6.00 0.90 -20.82
CA TYR A 94 -6.88 0.04 -20.05
C TYR A 94 -8.01 -0.43 -20.95
N SER A 95 -8.36 -1.71 -20.87
CA SER A 95 -9.45 -2.33 -21.64
C SER A 95 -10.23 -3.29 -20.76
N GLY A 96 -11.51 -3.49 -21.06
CA GLY A 96 -12.40 -4.36 -20.31
C GLY A 96 -12.92 -3.78 -19.00
N LEU A 97 -12.69 -2.48 -18.75
CA LEU A 97 -13.23 -1.78 -17.58
C LEU A 97 -14.74 -1.58 -17.67
N GLU A 98 -15.27 -1.56 -18.89
CA GLU A 98 -16.70 -1.49 -19.19
C GLU A 98 -17.50 -2.70 -18.67
N TYR A 99 -16.83 -3.82 -18.37
CA TYR A 99 -17.45 -5.02 -17.78
C TYR A 99 -17.45 -4.99 -16.25
N LEU A 100 -16.82 -3.99 -15.63
CA LEU A 100 -16.73 -3.83 -14.19
C LEU A 100 -17.83 -2.89 -13.68
N GLN A 101 -18.51 -3.34 -12.63
CA GLN A 101 -19.57 -2.59 -11.96
C GLN A 101 -19.08 -2.11 -10.60
N SER A 102 -19.35 -0.85 -10.27
CA SER A 102 -19.07 -0.33 -8.93
C SER A 102 -19.91 -1.04 -7.87
N GLY A 103 -19.35 -1.22 -6.67
CA GLY A 103 -20.01 -1.94 -5.57
C GLY A 103 -20.08 -3.46 -5.72
N LYS A 104 -19.45 -4.05 -6.75
CA LYS A 104 -19.35 -5.49 -6.93
C LYS A 104 -17.93 -5.96 -6.67
N GLY A 105 -17.77 -7.02 -5.87
CA GLY A 105 -16.48 -7.65 -5.64
C GLY A 105 -15.99 -8.46 -6.83
N TYR A 106 -14.70 -8.33 -7.14
CA TYR A 106 -14.03 -9.06 -8.20
C TYR A 106 -12.69 -9.60 -7.70
N LEU A 107 -12.34 -10.82 -8.14
CA LEU A 107 -11.01 -11.39 -7.94
C LEU A 107 -10.17 -11.20 -9.21
N PHE A 108 -9.21 -10.29 -9.15
CA PHE A 108 -8.27 -10.07 -10.25
C PHE A 108 -7.12 -11.07 -10.19
N ILE A 109 -6.90 -11.79 -11.29
CA ILE A 109 -5.77 -12.69 -11.47
C ILE A 109 -4.89 -12.09 -12.56
N SER A 110 -3.63 -11.81 -12.22
CA SER A 110 -2.65 -11.22 -13.14
C SER A 110 -1.41 -12.09 -13.20
N ASN A 111 -0.70 -11.99 -14.32
CA ASN A 111 0.71 -12.33 -14.32
C ASN A 111 1.48 -11.34 -13.45
N HIS A 112 2.71 -11.66 -13.09
CA HIS A 112 3.50 -10.84 -12.21
C HIS A 112 4.92 -10.65 -12.72
N ARG A 113 5.30 -9.39 -12.96
CA ARG A 113 6.64 -8.98 -13.39
C ARG A 113 7.30 -8.06 -12.37
N ASP A 114 6.54 -7.23 -11.68
CA ASP A 114 7.06 -6.34 -10.64
C ASP A 114 6.11 -6.25 -9.44
N ILE A 115 6.65 -6.55 -8.25
CA ILE A 115 5.92 -6.60 -6.98
C ILE A 115 5.23 -5.30 -6.59
N THR A 116 5.77 -4.15 -7.01
CA THR A 116 5.27 -2.83 -6.63
C THR A 116 4.49 -2.16 -7.76
N MET A 117 4.99 -2.25 -8.99
CA MET A 117 4.44 -1.50 -10.12
C MET A 117 3.19 -2.15 -10.69
N ASP A 118 3.10 -3.47 -10.74
CA ASP A 118 1.92 -4.17 -11.26
C ASP A 118 0.66 -3.78 -10.48
N PRO A 119 0.58 -3.94 -9.15
CA PRO A 119 -0.61 -3.55 -8.41
C PRO A 119 -0.86 -2.04 -8.44
N ALA A 120 0.19 -1.21 -8.52
CA ALA A 120 0.04 0.23 -8.58
C ALA A 120 -0.56 0.70 -9.91
N LEU A 121 -0.20 0.07 -11.04
CA LEU A 121 -0.77 0.36 -12.36
C LEU A 121 -2.22 -0.07 -12.47
N VAL A 122 -2.57 -1.22 -11.90
CA VAL A 122 -3.97 -1.70 -11.82
C VAL A 122 -4.79 -0.77 -10.94
N SER A 123 -4.29 -0.44 -9.74
CA SER A 123 -4.97 0.48 -8.81
C SER A 123 -5.18 1.86 -9.42
N TYR A 124 -4.16 2.40 -10.08
CA TYR A 124 -4.25 3.69 -10.78
C TYR A 124 -5.31 3.62 -11.89
N GLY A 125 -5.33 2.57 -12.70
CA GLY A 125 -6.31 2.39 -13.76
C GLY A 125 -7.75 2.38 -13.28
N LEU A 126 -8.03 1.58 -12.25
CA LEU A 126 -9.35 1.49 -11.64
C LEU A 126 -9.78 2.84 -11.05
N GLU A 127 -8.90 3.49 -10.32
CA GLU A 127 -9.18 4.77 -9.66
C GLU A 127 -9.41 5.92 -10.66
N GLN A 128 -8.67 5.96 -11.78
CA GLN A 128 -8.92 6.94 -12.85
C GLN A 128 -10.25 6.72 -13.58
N ASN A 129 -10.82 5.52 -13.50
CA ASN A 129 -12.12 5.17 -14.10
C ASN A 129 -13.25 5.17 -13.06
N GLY A 130 -13.03 5.76 -11.87
CA GLY A 130 -14.06 5.87 -10.83
C GLY A 130 -14.41 4.55 -10.14
N LEU A 131 -13.58 3.52 -10.29
CA LEU A 131 -13.71 2.23 -9.63
C LEU A 131 -12.87 2.20 -8.36
N GLU A 132 -13.22 1.30 -7.43
CA GLU A 132 -12.43 1.08 -6.23
C GLU A 132 -11.10 0.39 -6.55
N THR A 133 -10.04 0.79 -5.84
CA THR A 133 -8.73 0.13 -5.92
C THR A 133 -8.79 -1.27 -5.29
N PRO A 134 -8.07 -2.26 -5.84
CA PRO A 134 -8.11 -3.63 -5.35
C PRO A 134 -7.38 -3.77 -4.02
N ARG A 135 -7.68 -4.85 -3.31
CA ARG A 135 -6.83 -5.34 -2.22
C ARG A 135 -5.72 -6.21 -2.82
N VAL A 136 -4.47 -5.99 -2.41
CA VAL A 136 -3.30 -6.57 -3.10
C VAL A 136 -2.61 -7.60 -2.22
N ALA A 137 -2.43 -8.83 -2.72
CA ALA A 137 -1.67 -9.85 -1.99
C ALA A 137 -0.17 -9.52 -1.99
N ILE A 138 0.47 -9.51 -0.83
CA ILE A 138 1.93 -9.35 -0.69
C ILE A 138 2.51 -10.39 0.26
N GLY A 139 3.66 -10.96 -0.09
CA GLY A 139 4.37 -11.91 0.80
C GLY A 139 5.01 -11.21 2.00
N ASP A 140 4.87 -11.79 3.18
CA ASP A 140 5.54 -11.36 4.43
C ASP A 140 7.07 -11.26 4.30
N ASN A 141 7.68 -12.07 3.44
CA ASN A 141 9.11 -12.09 3.17
C ASN A 141 9.69 -10.75 2.66
N LEU A 142 8.84 -9.85 2.16
CA LEU A 142 9.21 -8.52 1.66
C LEU A 142 8.99 -7.40 2.67
N LEU A 143 8.33 -7.70 3.78
CA LEU A 143 7.93 -6.74 4.80
C LEU A 143 8.92 -6.69 5.97
N GLN A 144 10.23 -6.77 5.65
CA GLN A 144 11.29 -6.87 6.66
C GLN A 144 11.43 -5.61 7.52
N LYS A 145 11.07 -4.44 6.96
CA LYS A 145 11.14 -3.16 7.66
C LYS A 145 9.73 -2.70 8.05
N PRO A 146 9.48 -2.29 9.30
CA PRO A 146 8.14 -1.90 9.77
C PRO A 146 7.46 -0.86 8.88
N TYR A 147 8.19 0.19 8.48
CA TYR A 147 7.63 1.24 7.62
C TYR A 147 7.23 0.74 6.21
N VAL A 148 7.85 -0.33 5.71
CA VAL A 148 7.48 -0.94 4.42
C VAL A 148 6.16 -1.68 4.58
N SER A 149 6.02 -2.47 5.65
CA SER A 149 4.74 -3.11 6.00
C SER A 149 3.62 -2.08 6.10
N ASP A 150 3.87 -0.98 6.81
CA ASP A 150 2.90 0.09 7.00
C ASP A 150 2.45 0.71 5.68
N ILE A 151 3.39 1.06 4.80
CA ILE A 151 3.08 1.64 3.49
C ILE A 151 2.27 0.67 2.63
N MET A 152 2.60 -0.62 2.64
CA MET A 152 1.90 -1.62 1.84
C MET A 152 0.47 -1.83 2.37
N ARG A 153 0.28 -1.93 3.69
CA ARG A 153 -1.04 -2.05 4.30
C ARG A 153 -1.92 -0.80 4.10
N LEU A 154 -1.33 0.40 4.10
CA LEU A 154 -2.02 1.63 3.70
C LEU A 154 -2.44 1.63 2.22
N ASN A 155 -1.72 0.91 1.36
CA ASN A 155 -2.06 0.72 -0.06
C ASN A 155 -3.00 -0.47 -0.30
N LYS A 156 -3.86 -0.80 0.67
CA LYS A 156 -4.78 -1.93 0.62
C LYS A 156 -4.11 -3.31 0.41
N SER A 157 -2.82 -3.44 0.72
CA SER A 157 -2.17 -4.76 0.64
C SER A 157 -2.51 -5.64 1.84
N PHE A 158 -2.80 -6.91 1.58
CA PHE A 158 -2.97 -7.94 2.59
C PHE A 158 -1.82 -8.95 2.56
N VAL A 159 -1.43 -9.43 3.74
CA VAL A 159 -0.20 -10.20 3.95
C VAL A 159 -0.46 -11.69 3.75
N VAL A 160 0.33 -12.29 2.88
CA VAL A 160 0.43 -13.73 2.67
C VAL A 160 1.60 -14.25 3.51
N LYS A 161 1.30 -15.03 4.56
CA LYS A 161 2.30 -15.63 5.46
C LYS A 161 3.07 -16.76 4.74
N ARG A 162 4.19 -16.45 4.08
CA ARG A 162 5.03 -17.39 3.31
C ARG A 162 6.18 -17.95 4.13
N SER A 163 6.58 -17.28 5.21
CA SER A 163 7.71 -17.70 6.05
C SER A 163 7.40 -18.85 7.02
N ALA A 164 6.13 -19.28 7.14
CA ALA A 164 5.74 -20.44 7.94
C ALA A 164 6.44 -21.72 7.44
N THR A 165 7.02 -22.50 8.34
CA THR A 165 7.81 -23.70 7.96
C THR A 165 7.06 -25.01 8.25
N GLY A 166 6.22 -25.04 9.28
CA GLY A 166 5.45 -26.23 9.67
C GLY A 166 4.22 -26.46 8.79
N ILE A 167 3.92 -27.73 8.46
CA ILE A 167 2.75 -28.10 7.63
C ILE A 167 1.44 -27.59 8.24
N ARG A 168 1.25 -27.78 9.55
CA ARG A 168 0.04 -27.31 10.26
C ARG A 168 -0.12 -25.80 10.22
N GLU A 169 0.98 -25.07 10.40
CA GLU A 169 0.99 -23.61 10.37
C GLU A 169 0.69 -23.06 8.98
N LYS A 170 1.30 -23.64 7.94
CA LYS A 170 1.00 -23.32 6.54
C LYS A 170 -0.47 -23.60 6.20
N MET A 171 -1.00 -24.73 6.66
CA MET A 171 -2.39 -25.08 6.40
C MET A 171 -3.34 -24.06 7.04
N LYS A 172 -3.07 -23.68 8.30
CA LYS A 172 -3.82 -22.63 8.99
C LYS A 172 -3.74 -21.31 8.24
N SER A 173 -2.54 -20.85 7.86
CA SER A 173 -2.37 -19.58 7.15
C SER A 173 -3.07 -19.57 5.79
N TYR A 174 -3.13 -20.70 5.08
CA TYR A 174 -3.87 -20.81 3.83
C TYR A 174 -5.39 -20.78 4.03
N MET A 175 -5.91 -21.42 5.09
CA MET A 175 -7.33 -21.33 5.43
C MET A 175 -7.72 -19.90 5.83
N ASP A 176 -6.91 -19.24 6.66
CA ASP A 176 -7.11 -17.85 7.07
C ASP A 176 -7.12 -16.92 5.84
N LEU A 177 -6.14 -17.10 4.94
CA LEU A 177 -6.02 -16.33 3.70
C LEU A 177 -7.21 -16.56 2.76
N SER A 178 -7.62 -17.82 2.57
CA SER A 178 -8.76 -18.16 1.72
C SER A 178 -10.05 -17.55 2.26
N SER A 179 -10.26 -17.61 3.57
CA SER A 179 -11.43 -17.03 4.23
C SER A 179 -11.47 -15.51 4.10
N TYR A 180 -10.31 -14.86 4.19
CA TYR A 180 -10.19 -13.42 3.98
C TYR A 180 -10.48 -13.01 2.52
N ILE A 181 -9.98 -13.78 1.54
CA ILE A 181 -10.25 -13.51 0.12
C ILE A 181 -11.74 -13.69 -0.18
N ASP A 182 -12.35 -14.75 0.31
CA ASP A 182 -13.78 -15.03 0.16
C ASP A 182 -14.63 -13.87 0.72
N GLN A 183 -14.37 -13.47 1.97
CA GLN A 183 -15.03 -12.31 2.57
C GLN A 183 -14.81 -11.03 1.75
N SER A 184 -13.60 -10.80 1.25
CA SER A 184 -13.26 -9.58 0.49
C SER A 184 -13.95 -9.49 -0.87
N VAL A 185 -14.38 -10.61 -1.46
CA VAL A 185 -15.08 -10.66 -2.75
C VAL A 185 -16.60 -10.59 -2.57
N HIS A 186 -17.11 -11.06 -1.43
CA HIS A 186 -18.54 -11.13 -1.16
C HIS A 186 -19.10 -9.99 -0.30
N THR A 187 -18.23 -9.15 0.27
CA THR A 187 -18.59 -7.98 1.11
C THR A 187 -18.08 -6.69 0.48
#